data_AF-A0A940CE33-F1
#
_entry.id   AF-A0A940CE33-F1
#
_cell.length_a   1.000
_cell.length_b   1.000
_cell.length_c   1.000
_cell.angle_alpha   90.00
_cell.angle_beta   90.00
_cell.angle_gamma   90.00
#
_symmetry.space_group_name_H-M   'P 1'
#
loop_
_entity.id
_entity.type
_entity.pdbx_description
1 polymer ?
#
loop_
_entity_poly.entity_id
_entity_poly.type
_entity_poly.pdbx_seq_one_letter_code
_entity_poly.pdbx_strand_id
1 'polypeptide(L)'
;MAARSNTKQTARNTPKKKKRSKFRTGLLVAVLVAFIAILIGLIWFFNWLSDYEASERHHVAEQTLAMCAAGDFETIASKTDVVMSGLESQAVYAEEIGNRMRGKQLTYTKAFSYDRFEHPAYNIYADGEYVCKLFLKKAGKSKYKFDTYALDYFTAFDFGVGKVAFLLPNYYEVYCNGKLLDDIYAVKTGLNPGLMKYAFTDSEAPSLTRYEITGLTSRCDIVAKDPYGGSVTLVEHEGVYEAEFESLRFSVPEGVIVSVGGIRLGDKYVVAAEENGGSETADMASYAPLLYTNERVNGFVNYRVDYISPGTDFIAVDNSGREVKLTLGSDGVYRAGINEYTVVVPDGLEVKVGDTVISGASVWRTKTGGEVEELKTILTQYLPERPTMAEYRFSVLGGEEVPAVVVKNVIGDLLTLTPDEGGVYTFSFVVDHDVPEYTEKAVSFTKKYAEYITNDMDHDSFMKLILYDQPMYAELDPNPFYFYTGHKKHWFENETWQDLRVYSDKCFSCEVKFDYYIGQIKTDKDFVKMLPLDIRFWIVEYNGKWYLADWQLM
;
A
#
# COMPACT_ATOMS: atom_id res chain seq x y z
N MET A 1 72.66 -17.39 -149.51
CA MET A 1 73.06 -16.23 -148.70
C MET A 1 72.64 -16.46 -147.25
N ALA A 2 73.56 -16.15 -146.33
CA ALA A 2 73.60 -16.23 -144.86
C ALA A 2 72.30 -15.88 -144.08
N ALA A 3 72.03 -16.23 -142.81
CA ALA A 3 72.72 -17.05 -141.80
C ALA A 3 71.85 -17.23 -140.50
N ARG A 4 72.18 -18.29 -139.72
CA ARG A 4 72.11 -18.50 -138.23
C ARG A 4 70.73 -18.60 -137.54
N SER A 5 70.31 -19.82 -137.15
CA SER A 5 70.50 -20.56 -135.86
C SER A 5 69.70 -19.97 -134.69
N ASN A 6 68.84 -20.68 -133.95
CA ASN A 6 69.17 -21.87 -133.17
C ASN A 6 67.91 -22.63 -132.68
N THR A 7 67.99 -23.95 -132.69
CA THR A 7 66.97 -24.94 -132.29
C THR A 7 67.02 -25.22 -130.78
N LYS A 8 65.88 -25.48 -130.11
CA LYS A 8 65.85 -26.40 -128.95
C LYS A 8 64.47 -26.99 -128.70
N GLN A 9 64.47 -28.32 -128.55
CA GLN A 9 63.34 -29.24 -128.43
C GLN A 9 63.30 -29.83 -126.99
N THR A 10 62.09 -29.86 -126.41
CA THR A 10 61.45 -30.86 -125.52
C THR A 10 62.20 -31.65 -124.42
N ALA A 11 61.61 -31.72 -123.20
CA ALA A 11 61.33 -32.98 -122.47
C ALA A 11 60.42 -32.79 -121.22
N ARG A 12 59.42 -33.66 -121.08
CA ARG A 12 58.51 -33.87 -119.91
C ARG A 12 59.26 -34.44 -118.69
N ASN A 13 58.81 -34.13 -117.47
CA ASN A 13 59.09 -34.92 -116.26
C ASN A 13 58.04 -34.71 -115.15
N THR A 14 57.54 -35.80 -114.57
CA THR A 14 56.92 -35.92 -113.22
C THR A 14 57.11 -37.38 -112.76
N PRO A 15 57.03 -37.74 -111.45
CA PRO A 15 57.26 -37.00 -110.20
C PRO A 15 58.25 -37.75 -109.25
N LYS A 16 58.80 -37.08 -108.20
CA LYS A 16 59.53 -37.76 -107.11
C LYS A 16 58.95 -37.41 -105.72
N LYS A 17 58.43 -38.43 -105.01
CA LYS A 17 58.04 -38.36 -103.58
C LYS A 17 59.24 -37.89 -102.73
N LYS A 18 59.11 -36.72 -102.09
CA LYS A 18 60.10 -36.20 -101.13
C LYS A 18 60.11 -37.09 -99.87
N LYS A 19 61.20 -37.83 -99.64
CA LYS A 19 61.48 -38.49 -98.36
C LYS A 19 61.53 -37.42 -97.25
N ARG A 20 60.62 -37.48 -96.27
CA ARG A 20 60.69 -36.64 -95.05
C ARG A 20 62.00 -36.98 -94.31
N SER A 21 62.79 -35.95 -94.02
CA SER A 21 64.08 -36.08 -93.33
C SER A 21 63.89 -36.67 -91.93
N LYS A 22 64.57 -37.77 -91.61
CA LYS A 22 64.56 -38.42 -90.27
C LYS A 22 64.96 -37.45 -89.15
N PHE A 23 65.76 -36.42 -89.45
CA PHE A 23 66.16 -35.36 -88.52
C PHE A 23 64.99 -34.46 -88.11
N ARG A 24 64.11 -34.09 -89.07
CA ARG A 24 62.92 -33.27 -88.76
C ARG A 24 61.92 -34.02 -87.89
N THR A 25 61.79 -35.33 -88.09
CA THR A 25 60.90 -36.18 -87.26
C THR A 25 61.45 -36.33 -85.84
N GLY A 26 62.77 -36.55 -85.68
CA GLY A 26 63.40 -36.62 -84.35
C GLY A 26 63.34 -35.28 -83.59
N LEU A 27 63.58 -34.16 -84.27
CA LEU A 27 63.44 -32.82 -83.68
C LEU A 27 61.99 -32.54 -83.26
N LEU A 28 60.99 -32.91 -84.08
CA LEU A 28 59.57 -32.76 -83.73
C LEU A 28 59.19 -33.57 -82.49
N VAL A 29 59.69 -34.80 -82.34
CA VAL A 29 59.44 -35.62 -81.14
C VAL A 29 60.12 -35.01 -79.91
N ALA A 30 61.37 -34.55 -80.03
CA ALA A 30 62.07 -33.89 -78.92
C ALA A 30 61.37 -32.59 -78.48
N VAL A 31 60.90 -31.78 -79.43
CA VAL A 31 60.10 -30.58 -79.15
C VAL A 31 58.76 -30.95 -78.52
N LEU A 32 58.09 -32.01 -78.97
CA LEU A 32 56.84 -32.50 -78.38
C LEU A 32 57.05 -32.96 -76.93
N VAL A 33 58.13 -33.71 -76.65
CA VAL A 33 58.47 -34.17 -75.30
C VAL A 33 58.81 -32.98 -74.39
N ALA A 34 59.61 -32.03 -74.87
CA ALA A 34 59.89 -30.80 -74.14
C ALA A 34 58.61 -29.99 -73.87
N PHE A 35 57.71 -29.90 -74.84
CA PHE A 35 56.42 -29.24 -74.70
C PHE A 35 55.51 -29.95 -73.67
N ILE A 36 55.44 -31.29 -73.69
CA ILE A 36 54.71 -32.08 -72.69
C ILE A 36 55.34 -31.90 -71.30
N ALA A 37 56.67 -31.90 -71.18
CA ALA A 37 57.35 -31.67 -69.91
C ALA A 37 57.06 -30.26 -69.36
N ILE A 38 57.04 -29.24 -70.22
CA ILE A 38 56.63 -27.87 -69.85
C ILE A 38 55.17 -27.85 -69.42
N LEU A 39 54.26 -28.53 -70.11
CA LEU A 39 52.85 -28.59 -69.72
C LEU A 39 52.67 -29.26 -68.35
N ILE A 40 53.36 -30.37 -68.09
CA ILE A 40 53.33 -31.04 -66.78
C ILE A 40 53.91 -30.12 -65.70
N GLY A 41 55.02 -29.45 -65.98
CA GLY A 41 55.63 -28.47 -65.08
C GLY A 41 54.71 -27.30 -64.77
N LEU A 42 54.01 -26.76 -65.76
CA LEU A 42 53.02 -25.70 -65.59
C LEU A 42 51.83 -26.18 -64.76
N ILE A 43 51.28 -27.36 -65.03
CA ILE A 43 50.19 -27.93 -64.23
C ILE A 43 50.62 -28.08 -62.76
N TRP A 44 51.83 -28.58 -62.52
CA TRP A 44 52.37 -28.70 -61.16
C TRP A 44 52.59 -27.33 -60.50
N PHE A 45 53.13 -26.36 -61.24
CA PHE A 45 53.34 -24.99 -60.77
C PHE A 45 52.03 -24.27 -60.44
N PHE A 46 51.01 -24.39 -61.28
CA PHE A 46 49.68 -23.81 -61.02
C PHE A 46 49.00 -24.49 -59.82
N ASN A 47 49.14 -25.80 -59.65
CA ASN A 47 48.64 -26.48 -58.45
C ASN A 47 49.38 -26.06 -57.18
N TRP A 48 50.69 -25.81 -57.26
CA TRP A 48 51.50 -25.31 -56.15
C TRP A 48 51.14 -23.85 -55.80
N LEU A 49 50.96 -22.99 -56.82
CA LEU A 49 50.55 -21.60 -56.64
C LEU A 49 49.14 -21.50 -56.06
N SER A 50 48.21 -22.33 -56.55
CA SER A 50 46.84 -22.40 -56.01
C SER A 50 46.82 -22.85 -54.54
N ASP A 51 47.68 -23.80 -54.15
CA ASP A 51 47.80 -24.23 -52.74
C ASP A 51 48.51 -23.19 -51.87
N TYR A 52 49.45 -22.41 -52.43
CA TYR A 52 50.07 -21.27 -51.76
C TYR A 52 49.04 -20.15 -51.51
N GLU A 53 48.31 -19.73 -52.55
CA GLU A 53 47.27 -18.71 -52.47
C GLU A 53 46.22 -19.13 -51.43
N ALA A 54 45.68 -20.36 -51.53
CA ALA A 54 44.70 -20.88 -50.57
C ALA A 54 45.20 -20.96 -49.11
N SER A 55 46.52 -20.98 -48.88
CA SER A 55 47.13 -20.98 -47.55
C SER A 55 47.37 -19.58 -46.99
N GLU A 56 47.09 -18.53 -47.76
CA GLU A 56 47.28 -17.17 -47.28
C GLU A 56 46.30 -16.80 -46.16
N ARG A 57 46.84 -16.17 -45.12
CA ARG A 57 46.12 -15.78 -43.89
C ARG A 57 44.94 -14.85 -44.15
N HIS A 58 45.01 -14.06 -45.21
CA HIS A 58 43.99 -13.07 -45.54
C HIS A 58 42.66 -13.76 -45.92
N HIS A 59 42.69 -14.96 -46.50
CA HIS A 59 41.49 -15.75 -46.76
C HIS A 59 40.74 -16.14 -45.49
N VAL A 60 41.45 -16.40 -44.39
CA VAL A 60 40.81 -16.70 -43.10
C VAL A 60 40.15 -15.43 -42.53
N ALA A 61 40.78 -14.27 -42.69
CA ALA A 61 40.16 -12.99 -42.34
C ALA A 61 38.92 -12.72 -43.20
N GLU A 62 38.96 -12.97 -44.51
CA GLU A 62 37.82 -12.83 -45.42
C GLU A 62 36.69 -13.82 -45.11
N GLN A 63 37.01 -15.08 -44.80
CA GLN A 63 36.03 -16.05 -44.32
C GLN A 63 35.37 -15.57 -43.01
N THR A 64 36.14 -14.95 -42.13
CA THR A 64 35.61 -14.36 -40.89
C THR A 64 34.68 -13.18 -41.18
N LEU A 65 35.01 -12.30 -42.12
CA LEU A 65 34.11 -11.22 -42.56
C LEU A 65 32.84 -11.79 -43.22
N ALA A 66 32.95 -12.90 -43.95
CA ALA A 66 31.83 -13.59 -44.55
C ALA A 66 30.88 -14.20 -43.50
N MET A 67 31.40 -14.67 -42.36
CA MET A 67 30.57 -15.10 -41.21
C MET A 67 29.72 -13.93 -40.69
N CYS A 68 30.30 -12.73 -40.57
CA CYS A 68 29.56 -11.52 -40.18
C CYS A 68 28.47 -11.17 -41.21
N ALA A 69 28.78 -11.27 -42.51
CA ALA A 69 27.80 -11.04 -43.57
C ALA A 69 26.67 -12.08 -43.59
N ALA A 70 26.96 -13.32 -43.19
CA ALA A 70 25.98 -14.39 -43.03
C ALA A 70 25.15 -14.28 -41.74
N GLY A 71 25.50 -13.35 -40.84
CA GLY A 71 24.79 -13.11 -39.58
C GLY A 71 25.13 -14.10 -38.46
N ASP A 72 26.24 -14.84 -38.56
CA ASP A 72 26.67 -15.84 -37.58
C ASP A 72 27.40 -15.19 -36.39
N PHE A 73 26.71 -14.27 -35.70
CA PHE A 73 27.27 -13.51 -34.58
C PHE A 73 27.37 -14.33 -33.28
N GLU A 74 26.60 -15.41 -33.15
CA GLU A 74 26.68 -16.34 -32.02
C GLU A 74 28.03 -17.05 -31.97
N THR A 75 28.53 -17.51 -33.13
CA THR A 75 29.86 -18.12 -33.25
C THR A 75 30.95 -17.09 -32.92
N ILE A 76 30.78 -15.84 -33.34
CA ILE A 76 31.71 -14.74 -33.04
C ILE A 76 31.71 -14.45 -31.53
N ALA A 77 30.54 -14.34 -30.90
CA ALA A 77 30.40 -14.15 -29.46
C ALA A 77 31.01 -15.30 -28.65
N SER A 78 30.89 -16.55 -29.11
CA SER A 78 31.51 -17.72 -28.44
C SER A 78 33.03 -17.74 -28.48
N LYS A 79 33.63 -16.95 -29.39
CA LYS A 79 35.08 -16.87 -29.63
C LYS A 79 35.68 -15.55 -29.19
N THR A 80 34.95 -14.75 -28.41
CA THR A 80 35.50 -13.53 -27.81
C THR A 80 36.27 -13.86 -26.52
N ASP A 81 37.31 -13.09 -26.22
CA ASP A 81 37.99 -13.10 -24.92
C ASP A 81 37.42 -12.06 -23.93
N VAL A 82 36.40 -11.29 -24.36
CA VAL A 82 35.76 -10.29 -23.50
C VAL A 82 35.08 -10.99 -22.33
N VAL A 83 35.39 -10.53 -21.13
CA VAL A 83 34.76 -10.99 -19.88
C VAL A 83 33.31 -10.53 -19.87
N MET A 84 32.39 -11.46 -20.13
CA MET A 84 30.96 -11.22 -20.03
C MET A 84 30.54 -11.07 -18.56
N SER A 85 29.60 -10.17 -18.31
CA SER A 85 29.11 -9.86 -16.96
C SER A 85 28.42 -11.05 -16.27
N GLY A 86 27.89 -12.03 -17.03
CA GLY A 86 26.98 -13.07 -16.54
C GLY A 86 25.53 -12.59 -16.35
N LEU A 87 25.29 -11.29 -16.44
CA LEU A 87 23.98 -10.66 -16.28
C LEU A 87 23.19 -10.60 -17.60
N GLU A 88 23.89 -10.63 -18.74
CA GLU A 88 23.30 -10.76 -20.08
C GLU A 88 23.51 -12.18 -20.64
N SER A 89 22.68 -12.60 -21.59
CA SER A 89 22.89 -13.89 -22.28
C SER A 89 23.88 -13.75 -23.42
N GLN A 90 24.53 -14.84 -23.83
CA GLN A 90 25.44 -14.83 -24.98
C GLN A 90 24.77 -14.27 -26.26
N ALA A 91 23.47 -14.53 -26.45
CA ALA A 91 22.70 -14.00 -27.56
C ALA A 91 22.58 -12.47 -27.56
N VAL A 92 22.55 -11.85 -26.38
CA VAL A 92 22.56 -10.38 -26.25
C VAL A 92 23.91 -9.81 -26.71
N TYR A 93 25.02 -10.45 -26.33
CA TYR A 93 26.35 -10.09 -26.84
C TYR A 93 26.47 -10.30 -28.34
N ALA A 94 25.96 -11.41 -28.86
CA ALA A 94 25.94 -11.70 -30.29
C ALA A 94 25.14 -10.63 -31.07
N GLU A 95 23.98 -10.23 -30.56
CA GLU A 95 23.16 -9.20 -31.21
C GLU A 95 23.83 -7.83 -31.17
N GLU A 96 24.50 -7.46 -30.08
CA GLU A 96 25.24 -6.19 -30.01
C GLU A 96 26.44 -6.16 -30.97
N ILE A 97 27.17 -7.27 -31.10
CA ILE A 97 28.19 -7.43 -32.15
C ILE A 97 27.53 -7.29 -33.54
N GLY A 98 26.35 -7.89 -33.70
CA GLY A 98 25.51 -7.77 -34.89
C GLY A 98 25.17 -6.32 -35.22
N ASN A 99 24.67 -5.52 -34.27
CA ASN A 99 24.34 -4.11 -34.47
C ASN A 99 25.53 -3.28 -34.97
N ARG A 100 26.75 -3.66 -34.58
CA ARG A 100 27.97 -2.96 -34.96
C ARG A 100 28.49 -3.33 -36.33
N MET A 101 28.16 -4.51 -36.85
CA MET A 101 28.72 -5.06 -38.09
C MET A 101 27.70 -5.30 -39.21
N ARG A 102 26.45 -5.60 -38.87
CA ARG A 102 25.39 -6.01 -39.81
C ARG A 102 25.04 -4.86 -40.75
N GLY A 103 25.04 -5.14 -42.05
CA GLY A 103 24.71 -4.17 -43.10
C GLY A 103 25.77 -3.09 -43.33
N LYS A 104 26.88 -3.09 -42.58
CA LYS A 104 27.99 -2.14 -42.73
C LYS A 104 29.07 -2.68 -43.67
N GLN A 105 29.88 -1.79 -44.23
CA GLN A 105 31.05 -2.16 -45.01
C GLN A 105 32.17 -2.64 -44.08
N LEU A 106 32.41 -3.96 -44.07
CA LEU A 106 33.48 -4.56 -43.27
C LEU A 106 34.81 -4.54 -44.01
N THR A 107 35.86 -4.06 -43.35
CA THR A 107 37.24 -4.05 -43.85
C THR A 107 38.22 -4.50 -42.77
N TYR A 108 39.45 -4.86 -43.14
CA TYR A 108 40.46 -5.27 -42.18
C TYR A 108 41.86 -4.75 -42.54
N THR A 109 42.71 -4.57 -41.53
CA THR A 109 44.14 -4.25 -41.70
C THR A 109 44.99 -5.19 -40.85
N LYS A 110 46.24 -5.42 -41.26
CA LYS A 110 47.18 -6.24 -40.47
C LYS A 110 47.46 -5.54 -39.14
N ALA A 111 47.31 -6.26 -38.04
CA ALA A 111 47.57 -5.76 -36.70
C ALA A 111 48.86 -6.33 -36.12
N PHE A 112 49.41 -5.65 -35.12
CA PHE A 112 50.57 -6.14 -34.39
C PHE A 112 50.21 -7.38 -33.55
N SER A 113 51.08 -8.39 -33.60
CA SER A 113 51.07 -9.56 -32.74
C SER A 113 52.51 -9.91 -32.33
N TYR A 114 52.72 -10.25 -31.06
CA TYR A 114 54.01 -10.66 -30.52
C TYR A 114 54.55 -11.92 -31.21
N ASP A 115 53.66 -12.84 -31.60
CA ASP A 115 53.99 -14.00 -32.41
C ASP A 115 53.20 -13.97 -33.72
N ARG A 116 53.68 -13.17 -34.69
CA ARG A 116 53.02 -13.04 -36.00
C ARG A 116 53.06 -14.30 -36.87
N PHE A 117 53.80 -15.34 -36.48
CA PHE A 117 53.91 -16.58 -37.25
C PHE A 117 52.98 -17.66 -36.70
N GLU A 118 52.83 -17.75 -35.39
CA GLU A 118 51.88 -18.66 -34.74
C GLU A 118 50.50 -18.04 -34.58
N HIS A 119 50.45 -16.75 -34.23
CA HIS A 119 49.23 -15.98 -33.92
C HIS A 119 49.13 -14.66 -34.68
N PRO A 120 48.97 -14.66 -36.02
CA PRO A 120 48.79 -13.42 -36.77
C PRO A 120 47.47 -12.74 -36.39
N ALA A 121 47.47 -11.40 -36.42
CA ALA A 121 46.33 -10.59 -35.99
C ALA A 121 45.89 -9.57 -37.04
N TYR A 122 44.61 -9.22 -37.01
CA TYR A 122 43.96 -8.25 -37.89
C TYR A 122 43.04 -7.33 -37.10
N ASN A 123 43.04 -6.04 -37.42
CA ASN A 123 42.04 -5.10 -36.91
C ASN A 123 40.86 -5.10 -37.87
N ILE A 124 39.65 -5.23 -37.35
CA ILE A 124 38.40 -5.25 -38.11
C ILE A 124 37.71 -3.89 -37.96
N TYR A 125 37.24 -3.35 -39.08
CA TYR A 125 36.54 -2.07 -39.15
C TYR A 125 35.18 -2.24 -39.82
N ALA A 126 34.18 -1.51 -39.36
CA ALA A 126 32.85 -1.43 -39.97
C ALA A 126 32.54 0.03 -40.31
N ASP A 127 32.25 0.32 -41.58
CA ASP A 127 32.11 1.70 -42.12
C ASP A 127 33.28 2.63 -41.77
N GLY A 128 34.48 2.06 -41.63
CA GLY A 128 35.71 2.78 -41.30
C GLY A 128 35.98 2.94 -39.80
N GLU A 129 35.06 2.57 -38.92
CA GLU A 129 35.26 2.57 -37.47
C GLU A 129 35.84 1.26 -36.98
N TYR A 130 36.81 1.30 -36.06
CA TYR A 130 37.40 0.11 -35.46
C TYR A 130 36.36 -0.61 -34.60
N VAL A 131 36.23 -1.93 -34.77
CA VAL A 131 35.25 -2.74 -34.02
C VAL A 131 35.93 -3.72 -33.07
N CYS A 132 36.88 -4.50 -33.57
CA CYS A 132 37.56 -5.53 -32.78
C CYS A 132 38.88 -5.96 -33.44
N LYS A 133 39.61 -6.81 -32.73
CA LYS A 133 40.84 -7.44 -33.21
C LYS A 133 40.64 -8.95 -33.31
N LEU A 134 40.94 -9.49 -34.47
CA LEU A 134 40.89 -10.90 -34.81
C LEU A 134 42.28 -11.52 -34.66
N PHE A 135 42.38 -12.63 -33.92
CA PHE A 135 43.56 -13.50 -33.89
C PHE A 135 43.29 -14.81 -34.62
N LEU A 136 44.29 -15.26 -35.37
CA LEU A 136 44.30 -16.57 -35.99
C LEU A 136 45.28 -17.47 -35.26
N LYS A 137 45.11 -18.78 -35.41
CA LYS A 137 46.10 -19.78 -34.99
C LYS A 137 46.50 -20.68 -36.13
N LYS A 138 47.71 -21.21 -36.05
CA LYS A 138 48.19 -22.24 -36.97
C LYS A 138 47.31 -23.49 -36.88
N ALA A 139 46.72 -23.91 -37.99
CA ALA A 139 45.80 -25.03 -38.07
C ALA A 139 46.47 -26.31 -38.60
N GLY A 140 47.54 -26.17 -39.39
CA GLY A 140 48.26 -27.32 -39.94
C GLY A 140 49.09 -26.97 -41.15
N LYS A 141 49.14 -27.91 -42.11
CA LYS A 141 49.92 -27.81 -43.33
C LYS A 141 49.05 -28.13 -44.56
N SER A 142 49.23 -27.37 -45.64
CA SER A 142 48.60 -27.60 -46.93
C SER A 142 49.21 -28.80 -47.68
N LYS A 143 48.70 -29.12 -48.88
CA LYS A 143 49.21 -30.23 -49.71
C LYS A 143 50.70 -30.06 -50.06
N TYR A 144 51.15 -28.83 -50.25
CA TYR A 144 52.54 -28.48 -50.51
C TYR A 144 53.29 -27.92 -49.28
N LYS A 145 52.79 -28.22 -48.07
CA LYS A 145 53.42 -27.92 -46.76
C LYS A 145 53.48 -26.44 -46.38
N PHE A 146 52.63 -25.59 -46.95
CA PHE A 146 52.42 -24.23 -46.46
C PHE A 146 51.67 -24.25 -45.14
N ASP A 147 51.94 -23.28 -44.27
CA ASP A 147 51.20 -23.14 -43.01
C ASP A 147 49.77 -22.70 -43.30
N THR A 148 48.79 -23.45 -42.79
CA THR A 148 47.38 -23.05 -42.82
C THR A 148 46.96 -22.48 -41.48
N TYR A 149 45.94 -21.63 -41.50
CA TYR A 149 45.45 -20.91 -40.33
C TYR A 149 43.95 -21.10 -40.15
N ALA A 150 43.47 -20.94 -38.92
CA ALA A 150 42.06 -20.91 -38.59
C ALA A 150 41.78 -19.75 -37.62
N LEU A 151 40.52 -19.34 -37.56
CA LEU A 151 40.01 -18.41 -36.56
C LEU A 151 40.34 -18.94 -35.15
N ASP A 152 41.04 -18.13 -34.35
CA ASP A 152 41.30 -18.45 -32.96
C ASP A 152 40.26 -17.80 -32.07
N TYR A 153 40.40 -16.49 -31.84
CA TYR A 153 39.53 -15.68 -31.01
C TYR A 153 39.48 -14.22 -31.47
N PHE A 154 38.50 -13.50 -30.96
CA PHE A 154 38.35 -12.05 -31.09
C PHE A 154 38.63 -11.37 -29.76
N THR A 155 39.16 -10.16 -29.81
CA THR A 155 39.39 -9.33 -28.62
C THR A 155 39.06 -7.87 -28.89
N ALA A 156 39.04 -7.09 -27.81
CA ALA A 156 38.89 -5.63 -27.84
C ALA A 156 37.61 -5.17 -28.55
N PHE A 157 36.50 -5.90 -28.37
CA PHE A 157 35.19 -5.31 -28.58
C PHE A 157 34.95 -4.27 -27.49
N ASP A 158 34.68 -3.03 -27.89
CA ASP A 158 34.30 -1.97 -26.96
C ASP A 158 32.77 -1.87 -26.87
N PHE A 159 32.15 -2.55 -25.92
CA PHE A 159 30.70 -2.51 -25.75
C PHE A 159 30.15 -1.18 -25.19
N GLY A 160 31.00 -0.18 -24.91
CA GLY A 160 30.58 1.21 -24.69
C GLY A 160 29.93 1.52 -23.33
N VAL A 161 29.68 0.52 -22.48
CA VAL A 161 29.13 0.75 -21.14
C VAL A 161 30.26 0.73 -20.12
N GLY A 162 30.68 1.93 -19.73
CA GLY A 162 31.53 2.14 -18.57
C GLY A 162 30.84 1.61 -17.32
N LYS A 163 31.60 0.87 -16.53
CA LYS A 163 31.31 0.39 -15.17
C LYS A 163 30.10 1.07 -14.51
N VAL A 164 29.10 0.27 -14.14
CA VAL A 164 27.93 0.77 -13.41
C VAL A 164 28.11 0.47 -11.92
N ALA A 165 27.87 1.45 -11.05
CA ALA A 165 28.05 1.30 -9.61
C ALA A 165 26.82 1.74 -8.81
N PHE A 166 26.52 1.00 -7.75
CA PHE A 166 25.36 1.20 -6.86
C PHE A 166 25.81 1.15 -5.43
N LEU A 167 25.18 1.93 -4.55
CA LEU A 167 25.45 1.92 -3.13
C LEU A 167 24.14 1.75 -2.34
N LEU A 168 23.99 0.58 -1.70
CA LEU A 168 22.72 0.15 -1.10
C LEU A 168 22.97 -0.50 0.27
N PRO A 169 22.02 -0.46 1.22
CA PRO A 169 22.13 -1.25 2.44
C PRO A 169 22.35 -2.74 2.13
N ASN A 170 23.19 -3.40 2.92
CA ASN A 170 23.61 -4.78 2.68
C ASN A 170 22.50 -5.85 2.73
N TYR A 171 21.31 -5.51 3.23
CA TYR A 171 20.14 -6.39 3.27
C TYR A 171 19.12 -6.12 2.15
N TYR A 172 19.45 -5.25 1.19
CA TYR A 172 18.60 -5.05 0.01
C TYR A 172 18.88 -6.14 -1.03
N GLU A 173 17.81 -6.63 -1.66
CA GLU A 173 17.95 -7.46 -2.86
C GLU A 173 18.11 -6.56 -4.08
N VAL A 174 19.14 -6.78 -4.87
CA VAL A 174 19.45 -5.93 -6.04
C VAL A 174 19.41 -6.78 -7.29
N TYR A 175 18.66 -6.33 -8.28
CA TYR A 175 18.49 -7.01 -9.56
C TYR A 175 19.05 -6.13 -10.67
N CYS A 176 19.78 -6.76 -11.59
CA CYS A 176 20.27 -6.15 -12.81
C CYS A 176 19.73 -6.95 -14.00
N ASN A 177 18.97 -6.31 -14.89
CA ASN A 177 18.26 -6.94 -16.00
C ASN A 177 17.41 -8.15 -15.55
N GLY A 178 16.78 -8.05 -14.38
CA GLY A 178 15.96 -9.11 -13.78
C GLY A 178 16.72 -10.26 -13.12
N LYS A 179 18.06 -10.25 -13.10
CA LYS A 179 18.88 -11.24 -12.37
C LYS A 179 19.36 -10.65 -11.04
N LEU A 180 19.21 -11.44 -9.97
CA LEU A 180 19.72 -11.08 -8.66
C LEU A 180 21.25 -10.96 -8.69
N LEU A 181 21.77 -9.85 -8.17
CA LEU A 181 23.20 -9.64 -7.96
C LEU A 181 23.63 -10.42 -6.72
N ASP A 182 24.62 -11.29 -6.89
CA ASP A 182 25.25 -12.01 -5.79
C ASP A 182 26.53 -11.29 -5.31
N ASP A 183 27.21 -11.92 -4.35
CA ASP A 183 28.42 -11.38 -3.71
C ASP A 183 29.59 -11.13 -4.67
N ILE A 184 29.59 -11.70 -5.90
CA ILE A 184 30.73 -11.52 -6.83
C ILE A 184 30.78 -10.11 -7.41
N TYR A 185 29.65 -9.42 -7.44
CA TYR A 185 29.55 -8.01 -7.87
C TYR A 185 29.70 -7.05 -6.69
N ALA A 186 29.67 -7.55 -5.46
CA ALA A 186 29.66 -6.77 -4.24
C ALA A 186 31.08 -6.39 -3.79
N VAL A 187 31.36 -5.10 -3.76
CA VAL A 187 32.46 -4.47 -3.03
C VAL A 187 31.91 -3.99 -1.69
N LYS A 188 32.11 -4.78 -0.62
CA LYS A 188 31.64 -4.39 0.72
C LYS A 188 32.30 -3.08 1.15
N THR A 189 31.46 -2.08 1.46
CA THR A 189 31.89 -0.82 2.06
C THR A 189 31.59 -0.83 3.55
N GLY A 190 32.27 0.03 4.32
CA GLY A 190 32.12 0.10 5.77
C GLY A 190 30.78 0.71 6.21
N LEU A 191 30.70 1.03 7.49
CA LEU A 191 29.61 1.81 8.07
C LEU A 191 29.50 3.15 7.33
N ASN A 192 28.27 3.59 7.03
CA ASN A 192 28.03 4.94 6.54
C ASN A 192 27.62 5.85 7.71
N PRO A 193 28.45 6.86 8.07
CA PRO A 193 28.12 7.81 9.14
C PRO A 193 26.82 8.58 8.91
N GLY A 194 26.44 8.85 7.66
CA GLY A 194 25.18 9.50 7.29
C GLY A 194 23.94 8.63 7.53
N LEU A 195 24.11 7.31 7.65
CA LEU A 195 23.06 6.35 8.01
C LEU A 195 22.93 6.16 9.52
N MET A 196 23.92 6.57 10.32
CA MET A 196 23.88 6.40 11.77
C MET A 196 22.74 7.18 12.42
N LYS A 197 22.30 8.32 11.85
CA LYS A 197 21.11 9.04 12.34
C LYS A 197 19.82 8.21 12.27
N TYR A 198 19.82 7.15 11.48
CA TYR A 198 18.70 6.22 11.30
C TYR A 198 18.97 4.85 11.94
N ALA A 199 20.09 4.63 12.64
CA ALA A 199 20.39 3.33 13.23
C ALA A 199 19.72 3.14 14.60
N PHE A 200 19.40 1.90 14.92
CA PHE A 200 18.79 1.47 16.18
C PHE A 200 19.77 1.57 17.37
N THR A 201 21.05 1.30 17.13
CA THR A 201 22.17 1.50 18.06
C THR A 201 23.46 1.76 17.26
N ASP A 202 24.44 2.45 17.84
CA ASP A 202 25.76 2.68 17.19
C ASP A 202 26.45 1.36 16.75
N SER A 203 26.07 0.21 17.33
CA SER A 203 26.60 -1.12 17.01
C SER A 203 25.90 -1.86 15.86
N GLU A 204 24.70 -1.43 15.42
CA GLU A 204 23.92 -2.09 14.36
C GLU A 204 23.67 -1.19 13.14
N ALA A 205 24.41 -0.09 13.01
CA ALA A 205 24.35 0.73 11.81
C ALA A 205 24.62 -0.13 10.56
N PRO A 206 23.76 -0.05 9.53
CA PRO A 206 23.89 -0.87 8.35
C PRO A 206 25.18 -0.51 7.62
N SER A 207 25.91 -1.54 7.22
CA SER A 207 26.96 -1.37 6.23
C SER A 207 26.33 -1.17 4.86
N LEU A 208 26.90 -0.26 4.07
CA LEU A 208 26.56 -0.18 2.66
C LEU A 208 27.32 -1.23 1.87
N THR A 209 26.69 -1.76 0.85
CA THR A 209 27.32 -2.60 -0.17
C THR A 209 27.40 -1.80 -1.45
N ARG A 210 28.62 -1.64 -1.97
CA ARG A 210 28.83 -1.04 -3.28
C ARG A 210 28.84 -2.17 -4.31
N TYR A 211 27.93 -2.17 -5.27
CA TYR A 211 28.01 -3.09 -6.40
C TYR A 211 28.79 -2.44 -7.55
N GLU A 212 29.65 -3.20 -8.21
CA GLU A 212 30.39 -2.74 -9.39
C GLU A 212 30.25 -3.74 -10.53
N ILE A 213 29.55 -3.34 -11.59
CA ILE A 213 29.25 -4.22 -12.74
C ILE A 213 30.05 -3.74 -13.94
N THR A 214 30.78 -4.67 -14.57
CA THR A 214 31.52 -4.43 -15.82
C THR A 214 31.14 -5.46 -16.88
N GLY A 215 31.47 -5.18 -18.15
CA GLY A 215 31.23 -6.11 -19.25
C GLY A 215 29.78 -6.20 -19.73
N LEU A 216 28.96 -5.17 -19.51
CA LEU A 216 27.60 -5.07 -20.06
C LEU A 216 27.61 -4.51 -21.50
N THR A 217 26.62 -4.91 -22.30
CA THR A 217 26.42 -4.41 -23.67
C THR A 217 25.63 -3.11 -23.75
N SER A 218 24.74 -2.88 -22.78
CA SER A 218 23.98 -1.65 -22.63
C SER A 218 23.88 -1.23 -21.16
N ARG A 219 23.38 -0.01 -20.87
CA ARG A 219 23.01 0.34 -19.49
C ARG A 219 22.02 -0.71 -18.98
N CYS A 220 22.25 -1.20 -17.76
CA CYS A 220 21.35 -2.17 -17.15
C CYS A 220 20.11 -1.50 -16.55
N ASP A 221 19.01 -2.24 -16.56
CA ASP A 221 17.81 -1.94 -15.79
C ASP A 221 17.97 -2.50 -14.37
N ILE A 222 17.69 -1.68 -13.38
CA ILE A 222 18.10 -1.96 -12.01
C ILE A 222 16.93 -1.75 -11.08
N VAL A 223 16.65 -2.82 -10.33
CA VAL A 223 15.58 -2.86 -9.36
C VAL A 223 16.21 -3.26 -8.04
N ALA A 224 16.13 -2.37 -7.06
CA ALA A 224 16.47 -2.71 -5.69
C ALA A 224 15.17 -2.90 -4.89
N LYS A 225 15.18 -3.88 -3.99
CA LYS A 225 14.09 -4.14 -3.05
C LYS A 225 14.62 -4.08 -1.63
N ASP A 226 13.90 -3.39 -0.77
CA ASP A 226 14.18 -3.40 0.66
C ASP A 226 13.79 -4.77 1.29
N PRO A 227 14.15 -5.03 2.57
CA PRO A 227 13.82 -6.29 3.26
C PRO A 227 12.33 -6.60 3.38
N TYR A 228 11.46 -5.64 3.06
CA TYR A 228 10.00 -5.72 3.15
C TYR A 228 9.37 -5.89 1.76
N GLY A 229 10.19 -6.01 0.72
CA GLY A 229 9.75 -6.21 -0.67
C GLY A 229 9.32 -4.92 -1.38
N GLY A 230 9.49 -3.76 -0.73
CA GLY A 230 9.24 -2.44 -1.33
C GLY A 230 10.25 -2.15 -2.43
N SER A 231 9.78 -1.63 -3.56
CA SER A 231 10.64 -1.18 -4.65
C SER A 231 11.33 0.13 -4.26
N VAL A 232 12.65 0.14 -4.41
CA VAL A 232 13.50 1.26 -4.00
C VAL A 232 13.74 2.18 -5.19
N THR A 233 13.57 3.49 -4.98
CA THR A 233 13.98 4.51 -5.96
C THR A 233 15.48 4.75 -5.86
N LEU A 234 16.16 4.68 -7.00
CA LEU A 234 17.60 4.93 -7.11
C LEU A 234 17.85 6.31 -7.73
N VAL A 235 18.74 7.09 -7.12
CA VAL A 235 19.14 8.43 -7.57
C VAL A 235 20.60 8.40 -7.98
N GLU A 236 20.92 8.89 -9.18
CA GLU A 236 22.30 8.94 -9.68
C GLU A 236 23.03 10.18 -9.14
N HIS A 237 24.12 9.97 -8.40
CA HIS A 237 25.02 11.00 -7.91
C HIS A 237 26.47 10.68 -8.36
N GLU A 238 27.07 11.57 -9.16
CA GLU A 238 28.45 11.41 -9.69
C GLU A 238 28.73 10.04 -10.38
N GLY A 239 27.73 9.47 -11.04
CA GLY A 239 27.83 8.18 -11.73
C GLY A 239 27.72 6.95 -10.81
N VAL A 240 27.30 7.14 -9.55
CA VAL A 240 26.91 6.08 -8.62
C VAL A 240 25.43 6.24 -8.30
N TYR A 241 24.66 5.17 -8.37
CA TYR A 241 23.26 5.20 -7.98
C TYR A 241 23.13 4.86 -6.49
N GLU A 242 22.41 5.70 -5.75
CA GLU A 242 22.17 5.58 -4.31
C GLU A 242 20.68 5.38 -4.05
N ALA A 243 20.34 4.58 -3.03
CA ALA A 243 18.96 4.48 -2.57
C ALA A 243 18.60 5.60 -1.61
N GLU A 244 17.39 6.11 -1.76
CA GLU A 244 16.71 6.84 -0.69
C GLU A 244 16.03 5.85 0.26
N PHE A 245 15.99 6.20 1.55
CA PHE A 245 15.36 5.39 2.58
C PHE A 245 14.76 6.26 3.68
N GLU A 246 13.77 5.72 4.37
CA GLU A 246 13.12 6.33 5.53
C GLU A 246 13.11 5.40 6.75
N SER A 247 12.65 5.94 7.87
CA SER A 247 12.41 5.21 9.11
C SER A 247 10.97 5.43 9.56
N LEU A 248 10.23 4.36 9.76
CA LEU A 248 8.91 4.40 10.38
C LEU A 248 9.03 4.09 11.87
N ARG A 249 8.33 4.89 12.67
CA ARG A 249 8.29 4.75 14.12
C ARG A 249 6.85 4.66 14.57
N PHE A 250 6.55 3.68 15.40
CA PHE A 250 5.21 3.41 15.90
C PHE A 250 5.22 3.36 17.42
N SER A 251 4.14 3.85 18.04
CA SER A 251 3.85 3.62 19.45
C SER A 251 2.38 3.24 19.54
N VAL A 252 2.11 1.95 19.77
CA VAL A 252 0.76 1.38 19.73
C VAL A 252 0.46 0.64 21.03
N PRO A 253 -0.81 0.58 21.47
CA PRO A 253 -1.20 -0.22 22.61
C PRO A 253 -0.75 -1.68 22.50
N GLU A 254 -0.42 -2.31 23.63
CA GLU A 254 -0.21 -3.75 23.67
C GLU A 254 -1.42 -4.50 23.09
N GLY A 255 -1.15 -5.52 22.28
CA GLY A 255 -2.18 -6.25 21.51
C GLY A 255 -2.50 -5.66 20.14
N VAL A 256 -2.02 -4.46 19.80
CA VAL A 256 -2.06 -3.96 18.42
C VAL A 256 -0.91 -4.57 17.61
N ILE A 257 -1.25 -5.20 16.50
CA ILE A 257 -0.32 -5.81 15.56
C ILE A 257 -0.05 -4.81 14.44
N VAL A 258 1.22 -4.45 14.25
CA VAL A 258 1.66 -3.58 13.15
C VAL A 258 2.33 -4.45 12.08
N SER A 259 2.04 -4.16 10.82
CA SER A 259 2.72 -4.75 9.66
C SER A 259 3.21 -3.65 8.72
N VAL A 260 4.44 -3.79 8.22
CA VAL A 260 5.06 -2.85 7.26
C VAL A 260 5.44 -3.65 6.01
N GLY A 261 5.02 -3.20 4.83
CA GLY A 261 5.23 -3.94 3.57
C GLY A 261 4.65 -5.37 3.61
N GLY A 262 3.59 -5.61 4.40
CA GLY A 262 3.00 -6.94 4.60
C GLY A 262 3.75 -7.85 5.59
N ILE A 263 4.86 -7.40 6.17
CA ILE A 263 5.59 -8.13 7.21
C ILE A 263 5.10 -7.69 8.58
N ARG A 264 4.58 -8.64 9.36
CA ARG A 264 4.22 -8.42 10.77
C ARG A 264 5.46 -8.10 11.59
N LEU A 265 5.42 -6.98 12.31
CA LEU A 265 6.48 -6.60 13.25
C LEU A 265 6.40 -7.48 14.51
N GLY A 266 7.55 -7.96 14.97
CA GLY A 266 7.73 -8.68 16.22
C GLY A 266 8.93 -8.14 17.00
N ASP A 267 9.38 -8.88 18.01
CA ASP A 267 10.33 -8.42 19.05
C ASP A 267 11.61 -7.76 18.52
N LYS A 268 12.12 -8.19 17.36
CA LYS A 268 13.34 -7.60 16.75
C LYS A 268 13.19 -6.13 16.33
N TYR A 269 11.96 -5.62 16.24
CA TYR A 269 11.66 -4.23 15.90
C TYR A 269 11.26 -3.39 17.11
N VAL A 270 11.19 -4.02 18.30
CA VAL A 270 10.76 -3.34 19.52
C VAL A 270 11.92 -2.53 20.07
N VAL A 271 11.64 -1.26 20.39
CA VAL A 271 12.64 -0.28 20.84
C VAL A 271 12.24 0.33 22.18
N ALA A 272 13.21 0.86 22.93
CA ALA A 272 12.88 1.63 24.13
C ALA A 272 12.12 2.92 23.76
N ALA A 273 11.24 3.40 24.65
CA ALA A 273 10.43 4.60 24.38
C ALA A 273 11.30 5.84 24.08
N GLU A 274 12.40 6.00 24.82
CA GLU A 274 13.38 7.07 24.65
C GLU A 274 14.03 7.04 23.25
N GLU A 275 14.37 5.84 22.77
CA GLU A 275 14.98 5.61 21.45
C GLU A 275 14.01 5.84 20.28
N ASN A 276 12.69 5.80 20.57
CA ASN A 276 11.65 6.08 19.58
C ASN A 276 11.36 7.59 19.44
N GLY A 277 12.01 8.44 20.23
CA GLY A 277 11.75 9.88 20.28
C GLY A 277 10.50 10.26 21.08
N GLY A 278 9.97 9.35 21.89
CA GLY A 278 8.82 9.58 22.76
C GLY A 278 9.23 10.01 24.17
N SER A 279 8.48 10.94 24.75
CA SER A 279 8.46 11.16 26.20
C SER A 279 7.87 9.94 26.90
N GLU A 280 8.45 9.54 28.03
CA GLU A 280 7.93 8.48 28.90
C GLU A 280 6.44 8.67 29.23
N THR A 281 5.73 7.54 29.16
CA THR A 281 4.51 7.19 29.91
C THR A 281 3.38 8.20 29.88
N ALA A 282 2.43 8.02 28.94
CA ALA A 282 1.04 8.32 29.27
C ALA A 282 0.68 7.43 30.47
N ASP A 283 0.16 8.03 31.53
CA ASP A 283 -0.18 7.37 32.80
C ASP A 283 -1.12 6.18 32.54
N MET A 284 -0.55 4.97 32.50
CA MET A 284 -1.17 3.75 31.95
C MET A 284 -2.38 3.28 32.77
N ALA A 285 -2.57 3.86 33.96
CA ALA A 285 -3.66 3.54 34.87
C ALA A 285 -4.98 4.26 34.56
N SER A 286 -5.03 5.14 33.56
CA SER A 286 -6.15 6.09 33.40
C SER A 286 -7.26 5.67 32.43
N TYR A 287 -6.98 4.81 31.44
CA TYR A 287 -7.96 4.51 30.39
C TYR A 287 -9.00 3.47 30.78
N ALA A 288 -10.25 3.70 30.37
CA ALA A 288 -11.34 2.75 30.43
C ALA A 288 -11.06 1.53 29.53
N PRO A 289 -11.68 0.37 29.81
CA PRO A 289 -11.52 -0.83 28.98
C PRO A 289 -11.90 -0.59 27.52
N LEU A 290 -11.16 -1.21 26.61
CA LEU A 290 -11.44 -1.15 25.18
C LEU A 290 -12.79 -1.81 24.89
N LEU A 291 -13.61 -1.16 24.06
CA LEU A 291 -14.98 -1.58 23.77
C LEU A 291 -15.08 -3.00 23.19
N TYR A 292 -14.06 -3.48 22.48
CA TYR A 292 -14.17 -4.67 21.66
C TYR A 292 -13.32 -5.85 22.13
N THR A 293 -12.33 -5.60 22.98
CA THR A 293 -11.53 -6.65 23.62
C THR A 293 -11.90 -6.82 25.09
N ASN A 294 -12.60 -5.85 25.69
CA ASN A 294 -12.88 -5.75 27.13
C ASN A 294 -11.60 -5.66 27.99
N GLU A 295 -10.44 -5.50 27.35
CA GLU A 295 -9.15 -5.41 28.00
C GLU A 295 -8.81 -3.94 28.26
N ARG A 296 -8.15 -3.68 29.38
CA ARG A 296 -7.53 -2.38 29.62
C ARG A 296 -6.24 -2.29 28.81
N VAL A 297 -5.92 -1.08 28.36
CA VAL A 297 -4.63 -0.80 27.76
C VAL A 297 -3.60 -0.84 28.88
N ASN A 298 -2.84 -1.93 28.98
CA ASN A 298 -1.84 -2.15 30.01
C ASN A 298 -0.45 -1.64 29.61
N GLY A 299 -0.30 -1.20 28.37
CA GLY A 299 0.98 -1.23 27.68
C GLY A 299 0.98 -0.40 26.41
N PHE A 300 2.14 0.16 26.06
CA PHE A 300 2.44 0.56 24.68
C PHE A 300 3.69 -0.16 24.21
N VAL A 301 3.64 -0.70 22.99
CA VAL A 301 4.79 -1.26 22.29
C VAL A 301 5.28 -0.24 21.29
N ASN A 302 6.57 0.04 21.36
CA ASN A 302 7.25 0.95 20.44
C ASN A 302 7.96 0.14 19.37
N TYR A 303 7.62 0.36 18.11
CA TYR A 303 8.31 -0.27 16.99
C TYR A 303 9.09 0.76 16.20
N ARG A 304 10.25 0.35 15.68
CA ARG A 304 11.03 1.12 14.72
C ARG A 304 11.43 0.23 13.56
N VAL A 305 11.23 0.76 12.36
CA VAL A 305 11.56 0.09 11.10
C VAL A 305 12.40 1.06 10.29
N ASP A 306 13.70 0.82 10.25
CA ASP A 306 14.65 1.66 9.55
C ASP A 306 14.97 1.11 8.16
N TYR A 307 15.46 2.00 7.30
CA TYR A 307 16.01 1.67 5.99
C TYR A 307 14.99 1.00 5.07
N ILE A 308 13.81 1.59 4.99
CA ILE A 308 12.76 1.15 4.07
C ILE A 308 12.61 2.14 2.92
N SER A 309 12.03 1.68 1.81
CA SER A 309 11.72 2.54 0.68
C SER A 309 10.73 3.65 1.10
N PRO A 310 10.95 4.91 0.71
CA PRO A 310 10.00 5.98 1.00
C PRO A 310 8.58 5.66 0.53
N GLY A 311 7.60 5.86 1.40
CA GLY A 311 6.19 5.58 1.09
C GLY A 311 5.80 4.10 1.21
N THR A 312 6.57 3.30 1.96
CA THR A 312 6.19 1.91 2.25
C THR A 312 4.91 1.86 3.09
N ASP A 313 3.89 1.16 2.59
CA ASP A 313 2.61 1.01 3.29
C ASP A 313 2.76 0.24 4.61
N PHE A 314 1.91 0.61 5.57
CA PHE A 314 1.77 -0.11 6.83
C PHE A 314 0.30 -0.25 7.23
N ILE A 315 0.01 -1.26 8.04
CA ILE A 315 -1.32 -1.53 8.60
C ILE A 315 -1.15 -1.83 10.09
N ALA A 316 -2.06 -1.30 10.91
CA ALA A 316 -2.19 -1.69 12.29
C ALA A 316 -3.56 -2.31 12.53
N VAL A 317 -3.62 -3.44 13.22
CA VAL A 317 -4.88 -4.13 13.58
C VAL A 317 -4.89 -4.49 15.06
N ASP A 318 -6.05 -4.48 15.67
CA ASP A 318 -6.21 -5.00 17.04
C ASP A 318 -6.24 -6.55 17.07
N ASN A 319 -6.31 -7.13 18.28
CA ASN A 319 -6.40 -8.58 18.47
C ASN A 319 -7.66 -9.22 17.84
N SER A 320 -8.68 -8.43 17.51
CA SER A 320 -9.88 -8.90 16.80
C SER A 320 -9.75 -8.84 15.27
N GLY A 321 -8.63 -8.31 14.76
CA GLY A 321 -8.36 -8.15 13.33
C GLY A 321 -8.95 -6.89 12.71
N ARG A 322 -9.42 -5.94 13.52
CA ARG A 322 -9.98 -4.67 13.03
C ARG A 322 -8.88 -3.64 12.89
N GLU A 323 -8.96 -2.87 11.82
CA GLU A 323 -7.96 -1.84 11.51
C GLU A 323 -7.97 -0.72 12.55
N VAL A 324 -6.79 -0.36 13.02
CA VAL A 324 -6.54 0.72 13.98
C VAL A 324 -5.86 1.85 13.23
N LYS A 325 -6.58 2.96 13.03
CA LYS A 325 -6.02 4.14 12.37
C LYS A 325 -4.91 4.74 13.25
N LEU A 326 -3.71 4.89 12.67
CA LEU A 326 -2.59 5.56 13.31
C LEU A 326 -2.44 7.00 12.79
N THR A 327 -2.10 7.92 13.67
CA THR A 327 -1.86 9.33 13.33
C THR A 327 -0.38 9.66 13.53
N LEU A 328 0.21 10.36 12.56
CA LEU A 328 1.60 10.81 12.65
C LEU A 328 1.70 12.01 13.60
N GLY A 329 2.44 11.84 14.70
CA GLY A 329 2.78 12.93 15.61
C GLY A 329 3.80 13.91 15.01
N SER A 330 3.89 15.11 15.58
CA SER A 330 4.88 16.13 15.18
C SER A 330 6.33 15.69 15.44
N ASP A 331 6.54 14.70 16.29
CA ASP A 331 7.80 14.02 16.57
C ASP A 331 8.15 12.93 15.55
N GLY A 332 7.27 12.69 14.57
CA GLY A 332 7.44 11.70 13.51
C GLY A 332 7.19 10.26 13.95
N VAL A 333 6.37 10.05 15.00
CA VAL A 333 5.94 8.73 15.47
C VAL A 333 4.44 8.55 15.21
N TYR A 334 4.09 7.43 14.57
CA TYR A 334 2.71 7.01 14.36
C TYR A 334 2.11 6.44 15.65
N ARG A 335 0.96 6.96 16.08
CA ARG A 335 0.29 6.55 17.32
C ARG A 335 -1.16 6.18 17.09
N ALA A 336 -1.63 5.18 17.81
CA ALA A 336 -3.07 4.94 17.93
C ALA A 336 -3.65 5.95 18.93
N GLY A 337 -4.61 6.76 18.48
CA GLY A 337 -5.40 7.56 19.40
C GLY A 337 -6.26 6.67 20.29
N ILE A 338 -6.47 7.07 21.54
CA ILE A 338 -7.41 6.43 22.46
C ILE A 338 -8.47 7.47 22.81
N ASN A 339 -9.70 7.23 22.38
CA ASN A 339 -10.83 8.10 22.71
C ASN A 339 -11.67 7.44 23.80
N GLU A 340 -11.93 8.15 24.89
CA GLU A 340 -12.78 7.69 25.98
C GLU A 340 -14.20 8.23 25.84
N TYR A 341 -15.17 7.40 26.19
CA TYR A 341 -16.58 7.76 26.19
C TYR A 341 -17.25 7.34 27.49
N THR A 342 -18.25 8.11 27.89
CA THR A 342 -19.08 7.84 29.07
C THR A 342 -20.54 7.75 28.66
N VAL A 343 -21.27 6.75 29.14
CA VAL A 343 -22.70 6.58 28.89
C VAL A 343 -23.44 6.63 30.22
N VAL A 344 -24.33 7.60 30.36
CA VAL A 344 -25.17 7.81 31.55
C VAL A 344 -26.61 7.52 31.17
N VAL A 345 -27.12 6.39 31.66
CA VAL A 345 -28.47 5.87 31.33
C VAL A 345 -29.17 5.39 32.60
N PRO A 346 -30.50 5.21 32.58
CA PRO A 346 -31.21 4.52 33.64
C PRO A 346 -30.67 3.10 33.83
N ASP A 347 -30.55 2.69 35.09
CA ASP A 347 -30.09 1.37 35.47
C ASP A 347 -31.07 0.29 35.02
N GLY A 348 -30.54 -0.87 34.64
CA GLY A 348 -31.32 -2.00 34.12
C GLY A 348 -31.68 -1.92 32.63
N LEU A 349 -31.44 -0.79 31.95
CA LEU A 349 -31.66 -0.71 30.50
C LEU A 349 -30.55 -1.40 29.69
N GLU A 350 -30.94 -1.99 28.56
CA GLU A 350 -29.99 -2.55 27.60
C GLU A 350 -29.31 -1.41 26.82
N VAL A 351 -27.98 -1.34 26.95
CA VAL A 351 -27.12 -0.40 26.24
C VAL A 351 -26.23 -1.15 25.25
N LYS A 352 -26.27 -0.73 23.99
CA LYS A 352 -25.41 -1.19 22.91
C LYS A 352 -24.53 -0.07 22.38
N VAL A 353 -23.28 -0.40 22.07
CA VAL A 353 -22.34 0.50 21.39
C VAL A 353 -21.82 -0.24 20.17
N GLY A 354 -22.19 0.22 18.98
CA GLY A 354 -22.11 -0.59 17.76
C GLY A 354 -22.85 -1.92 17.97
N ASP A 355 -22.15 -3.04 17.74
CA ASP A 355 -22.69 -4.39 17.94
C ASP A 355 -22.48 -4.94 19.37
N THR A 356 -21.76 -4.22 20.23
CA THR A 356 -21.40 -4.70 21.57
C THR A 356 -22.44 -4.28 22.62
N VAL A 357 -23.01 -5.25 23.35
CA VAL A 357 -23.87 -4.98 24.52
C VAL A 357 -23.00 -4.69 25.74
N ILE A 358 -22.92 -3.43 26.17
CA ILE A 358 -22.08 -3.04 27.32
C ILE A 358 -22.77 -3.21 28.67
N SER A 359 -24.10 -3.09 28.69
CA SER A 359 -24.92 -3.22 29.91
C SER A 359 -24.82 -4.59 30.60
N GLY A 360 -24.45 -5.64 29.86
CA GLY A 360 -24.33 -7.00 30.38
C GLY A 360 -22.99 -7.32 31.08
N ALA A 361 -21.98 -6.45 30.99
CA ALA A 361 -20.66 -6.72 31.57
C ALA A 361 -20.24 -5.66 32.58
N SER A 362 -19.80 -6.12 33.76
CA SER A 362 -19.35 -5.24 34.83
C SER A 362 -18.06 -4.47 34.52
N VAL A 363 -17.32 -4.88 33.48
CA VAL A 363 -16.01 -4.31 33.14
C VAL A 363 -16.10 -2.83 32.76
N TRP A 364 -17.16 -2.42 32.06
CA TRP A 364 -17.39 -1.03 31.66
C TRP A 364 -18.17 -0.21 32.68
N ARG A 365 -18.79 -0.86 33.67
CA ARG A 365 -19.71 -0.20 34.59
C ARG A 365 -18.95 0.47 35.73
N THR A 366 -19.04 1.80 35.83
CA THR A 366 -18.25 2.61 36.78
C THR A 366 -19.05 3.10 37.99
N LYS A 367 -20.35 3.35 37.81
CA LYS A 367 -21.25 3.82 38.88
C LYS A 367 -22.63 3.17 38.78
N THR A 368 -23.23 2.93 39.95
CA THR A 368 -24.58 2.35 40.09
C THR A 368 -25.37 3.12 41.15
N GLY A 369 -26.70 3.14 41.03
CA GLY A 369 -27.57 3.75 42.04
C GLY A 369 -27.54 5.29 42.06
N GLY A 370 -27.21 5.94 40.94
CA GLY A 370 -27.33 7.41 40.86
C GLY A 370 -28.78 7.85 41.02
N GLU A 371 -29.05 8.86 41.83
CA GLU A 371 -30.43 9.36 42.00
C GLU A 371 -30.92 10.08 40.74
N VAL A 372 -32.20 9.91 40.43
CA VAL A 372 -32.91 10.70 39.42
C VAL A 372 -33.49 11.92 40.13
N GLU A 373 -32.91 13.10 39.87
CA GLU A 373 -33.16 14.33 40.63
C GLU A 373 -34.64 14.73 40.68
N GLU A 374 -35.38 14.56 39.58
CA GLU A 374 -36.80 14.88 39.49
C GLU A 374 -37.73 13.90 40.21
N LEU A 375 -37.20 12.76 40.70
CA LEU A 375 -37.97 11.79 41.49
C LEU A 375 -37.62 11.84 42.99
N LYS A 376 -36.75 12.76 43.41
CA LYS A 376 -36.23 12.80 44.79
C LYS A 376 -37.31 13.03 45.83
N THR A 377 -38.32 13.83 45.49
CA THR A 377 -39.44 14.26 46.35
C THR A 377 -40.48 13.16 46.56
N ILE A 378 -40.60 12.23 45.59
CA ILE A 378 -41.58 11.14 45.63
C ILE A 378 -41.18 10.12 46.71
N LEU A 379 -41.92 10.04 47.81
CA LEU A 379 -41.61 9.12 48.91
C LEU A 379 -41.44 7.65 48.47
N THR A 380 -40.42 6.99 49.00
CA THR A 380 -40.03 5.60 48.66
C THR A 380 -41.11 4.57 48.98
N GLN A 381 -42.02 4.83 49.93
CA GLN A 381 -43.14 3.92 50.21
C GLN A 381 -44.12 3.78 49.05
N TYR A 382 -44.18 4.79 48.16
CA TYR A 382 -45.03 4.77 46.96
C TYR A 382 -44.29 4.38 45.70
N LEU A 383 -42.97 4.58 45.69
CA LEU A 383 -42.08 4.16 44.62
C LEU A 383 -40.85 3.43 45.20
N PRO A 384 -41.03 2.18 45.70
CA PRO A 384 -39.96 1.45 46.38
C PRO A 384 -38.83 1.04 45.43
N GLU A 385 -39.19 0.70 44.19
CA GLU A 385 -38.28 0.41 43.09
C GLU A 385 -38.03 1.70 42.29
N ARG A 386 -37.51 2.73 42.96
CA ARG A 386 -37.22 4.02 42.32
C ARG A 386 -36.17 3.80 41.22
N PRO A 387 -36.40 4.30 39.98
CA PRO A 387 -35.40 4.29 38.93
C PRO A 387 -34.12 4.99 39.40
N THR A 388 -32.97 4.41 39.04
CA THR A 388 -31.65 4.98 39.31
C THR A 388 -30.87 5.09 38.02
N MET A 389 -29.76 5.84 38.03
CA MET A 389 -28.84 5.97 36.89
C MET A 389 -27.63 5.05 37.06
N ALA A 390 -27.15 4.52 35.93
CA ALA A 390 -25.91 3.79 35.79
C ALA A 390 -24.96 4.55 34.85
N GLU A 391 -23.66 4.45 35.15
CA GLU A 391 -22.60 5.02 34.32
C GLU A 391 -21.72 3.90 33.77
N TYR A 392 -21.45 3.97 32.46
CA TYR A 392 -20.54 3.07 31.77
C TYR A 392 -19.42 3.88 31.11
N ARG A 393 -18.17 3.43 31.22
CA ARG A 393 -17.01 4.04 30.55
C ARG A 393 -16.31 3.00 29.68
N PHE A 394 -15.98 3.39 28.45
CA PHE A 394 -15.25 2.56 27.49
C PHE A 394 -14.31 3.41 26.64
N SER A 395 -13.31 2.74 26.05
CA SER A 395 -12.34 3.35 25.16
C SER A 395 -12.40 2.75 23.76
N VAL A 396 -12.11 3.54 22.75
CA VAL A 396 -12.00 3.10 21.34
C VAL A 396 -10.58 3.38 20.83
N LEU A 397 -9.99 2.39 20.16
CA LEU A 397 -8.66 2.50 19.53
C LEU A 397 -8.79 3.03 18.10
N GLY A 398 -8.10 4.12 17.83
CA GLY A 398 -8.08 4.75 16.52
C GLY A 398 -9.46 5.29 16.10
N GLY A 399 -9.46 6.14 15.08
CA GLY A 399 -10.68 6.62 14.43
C GLY A 399 -11.13 8.02 14.83
N GLU A 400 -11.73 8.70 13.84
CA GLU A 400 -12.48 9.95 14.00
C GLU A 400 -13.99 9.67 14.19
N GLU A 401 -14.42 8.42 13.95
CA GLU A 401 -15.82 8.05 14.03
C GLU A 401 -16.27 7.90 15.48
N VAL A 402 -17.26 8.71 15.83
CA VAL A 402 -17.94 8.67 17.10
C VAL A 402 -18.81 7.40 17.16
N PRO A 403 -18.69 6.56 18.20
CA PRO A 403 -19.41 5.29 18.25
C PRO A 403 -20.91 5.50 18.43
N ALA A 404 -21.73 4.84 17.61
CA ALA A 404 -23.17 4.89 17.78
C ALA A 404 -23.60 4.16 19.07
N VAL A 405 -24.31 4.85 19.95
CA VAL A 405 -24.87 4.28 21.18
C VAL A 405 -26.37 4.13 21.02
N VAL A 406 -26.90 2.93 21.23
CA VAL A 406 -28.33 2.62 21.17
C VAL A 406 -28.80 2.11 22.52
N VAL A 407 -29.88 2.68 23.02
CA VAL A 407 -30.50 2.32 24.30
C VAL A 407 -31.94 1.95 24.05
N LYS A 408 -32.40 0.85 24.65
CA LYS A 408 -33.81 0.50 24.68
C LYS A 408 -34.49 1.15 25.89
N ASN A 409 -35.44 2.04 25.68
CA ASN A 409 -36.17 2.71 26.77
C ASN A 409 -37.18 1.76 27.45
N VAL A 410 -37.86 2.26 28.48
CA VAL A 410 -38.82 1.49 29.29
C VAL A 410 -40.03 0.99 28.48
N ILE A 411 -40.51 1.79 27.53
CA ILE A 411 -41.68 1.44 26.69
C ILE A 411 -41.30 0.58 25.47
N GLY A 412 -40.00 0.37 25.24
CA GLY A 412 -39.46 -0.55 24.27
C GLY A 412 -38.87 0.08 23.01
N ASP A 413 -38.84 1.41 22.91
CA ASP A 413 -38.25 2.11 21.78
C ASP A 413 -36.72 2.02 21.80
N LEU A 414 -36.14 2.08 20.61
CA LEU A 414 -34.70 2.18 20.43
C LEU A 414 -34.33 3.64 20.21
N LEU A 415 -33.56 4.20 21.15
CA LEU A 415 -33.05 5.56 21.11
C LEU A 415 -31.58 5.53 20.72
N THR A 416 -31.21 6.31 19.70
CA THR A 416 -29.80 6.55 19.36
C THR A 416 -29.31 7.81 20.07
N LEU A 417 -28.26 7.66 20.87
CA LEU A 417 -27.65 8.75 21.62
C LEU A 417 -26.46 9.31 20.84
N THR A 418 -26.29 10.62 20.92
CA THR A 418 -25.10 11.34 20.45
C THR A 418 -24.34 11.88 21.66
N PRO A 419 -23.00 11.82 21.67
CA PRO A 419 -22.26 12.37 22.79
C PRO A 419 -22.16 13.90 22.69
N ASP A 420 -21.90 14.54 23.82
CA ASP A 420 -21.45 15.93 23.85
C ASP A 420 -19.98 16.07 23.39
N GLU A 421 -19.47 17.31 23.41
CA GLU A 421 -18.06 17.62 23.07
C GLU A 421 -17.04 16.90 23.98
N GLY A 422 -17.47 16.45 25.17
CA GLY A 422 -16.66 15.69 26.13
C GLY A 422 -16.75 14.17 25.99
N GLY A 423 -17.49 13.65 24.99
CA GLY A 423 -17.66 12.22 24.79
C GLY A 423 -18.69 11.57 25.72
N VAL A 424 -19.60 12.36 26.32
CA VAL A 424 -20.63 11.87 27.25
C VAL A 424 -21.96 11.70 26.53
N TYR A 425 -22.48 10.48 26.50
CA TYR A 425 -23.82 10.14 26.06
C TYR A 425 -24.77 10.23 27.26
N THR A 426 -25.76 11.10 27.17
CA THR A 426 -26.78 11.25 28.20
C THR A 426 -28.12 10.77 27.68
N PHE A 427 -28.74 9.85 28.41
CA PHE A 427 -30.10 9.41 28.14
C PHE A 427 -31.12 10.46 28.58
N SER A 428 -32.17 10.62 27.78
CA SER A 428 -33.35 11.41 28.14
C SER A 428 -34.54 10.48 28.33
N PHE A 429 -35.29 10.67 29.41
CA PHE A 429 -36.54 9.93 29.66
C PHE A 429 -37.67 10.33 28.70
N VAL A 430 -37.44 11.33 27.85
CA VAL A 430 -38.43 11.88 26.94
C VAL A 430 -38.87 10.86 25.90
N VAL A 431 -40.18 10.79 25.72
CA VAL A 431 -40.88 10.04 24.69
C VAL A 431 -41.45 11.06 23.70
N ASP A 432 -41.01 10.98 22.44
CA ASP A 432 -41.27 11.97 21.38
C ASP A 432 -42.53 11.69 20.56
N HIS A 433 -43.34 10.71 20.98
CA HIS A 433 -44.58 10.31 20.33
C HIS A 433 -45.68 10.06 21.36
N ASP A 434 -46.92 10.03 20.88
CA ASP A 434 -48.07 9.82 21.75
C ASP A 434 -48.10 8.38 22.28
N VAL A 435 -48.23 8.26 23.60
CA VAL A 435 -48.48 7.00 24.29
C VAL A 435 -49.77 7.16 25.09
N PRO A 436 -50.95 6.84 24.50
CA PRO A 436 -52.26 7.12 25.09
C PRO A 436 -52.45 6.62 26.51
N GLU A 437 -51.79 5.51 26.87
CA GLU A 437 -51.79 4.98 28.23
C GLU A 437 -51.32 6.01 29.27
N TYR A 438 -50.35 6.85 28.92
CA TYR A 438 -49.80 7.88 29.80
C TYR A 438 -50.39 9.27 29.51
N THR A 439 -50.51 9.66 28.24
CA THR A 439 -50.94 11.01 27.84
C THR A 439 -52.40 11.29 28.21
N GLU A 440 -53.32 10.34 27.95
CA GLU A 440 -54.73 10.49 28.35
C GLU A 440 -54.89 10.55 29.87
N LYS A 441 -54.06 9.80 30.62
CA LYS A 441 -54.04 9.87 32.10
C LYS A 441 -53.58 11.24 32.57
N ALA A 442 -52.47 11.76 32.04
CA ALA A 442 -51.95 13.08 32.39
C ALA A 442 -52.99 14.17 32.12
N VAL A 443 -53.56 14.20 30.92
CA VAL A 443 -54.65 15.12 30.55
C VAL A 443 -55.81 15.02 31.53
N SER A 444 -56.25 13.80 31.85
CA SER A 444 -57.36 13.60 32.79
C SER A 444 -57.06 14.15 34.18
N PHE A 445 -55.85 13.96 34.71
CA PHE A 445 -55.46 14.54 36.00
C PHE A 445 -55.39 16.07 35.95
N THR A 446 -54.83 16.64 34.89
CA THR A 446 -54.72 18.10 34.76
C THR A 446 -56.08 18.76 34.63
N LYS A 447 -57.03 18.16 33.92
CA LYS A 447 -58.43 18.64 33.89
C LYS A 447 -59.11 18.59 35.25
N LYS A 448 -58.91 17.51 36.02
CA LYS A 448 -59.44 17.40 37.40
C LYS A 448 -58.82 18.45 38.33
N TYR A 449 -57.54 18.79 38.13
CA TYR A 449 -56.92 19.90 38.83
C TYR A 449 -57.55 21.24 38.44
N ALA A 450 -57.79 21.49 37.15
CA ALA A 450 -58.48 22.69 36.68
C ALA A 450 -59.89 22.84 37.31
N GLU A 451 -60.66 21.75 37.33
CA GLU A 451 -61.97 21.69 37.98
C GLU A 451 -61.88 21.92 39.50
N TYR A 452 -60.84 21.40 40.16
CA TYR A 452 -60.59 21.63 41.57
C TYR A 452 -60.34 23.11 41.88
N ILE A 453 -59.45 23.76 41.13
CA ILE A 453 -59.07 25.16 41.40
C ILE A 453 -60.22 26.16 41.17
N THR A 454 -61.24 25.80 40.38
CA THR A 454 -62.46 26.60 40.15
C THR A 454 -63.69 26.12 40.91
N ASN A 455 -63.54 25.11 41.78
CA ASN A 455 -64.60 24.54 42.61
C ASN A 455 -65.73 23.85 41.80
N ASP A 456 -65.38 23.26 40.66
CA ASP A 456 -66.20 22.29 39.92
C ASP A 456 -65.99 20.86 40.43
N MET A 457 -64.82 20.59 41.00
CA MET A 457 -64.51 19.40 41.80
C MET A 457 -64.30 19.81 43.26
N ASP A 458 -64.95 19.11 44.18
CA ASP A 458 -64.76 19.36 45.61
C ASP A 458 -63.37 18.91 46.09
N HIS A 459 -62.88 19.56 47.14
CA HIS A 459 -61.56 19.30 47.71
C HIS A 459 -61.36 17.83 48.09
N ASP A 460 -62.31 17.21 48.81
CA ASP A 460 -62.19 15.82 49.24
C ASP A 460 -62.10 14.84 48.06
N SER A 461 -62.78 15.14 46.95
CA SER A 461 -62.69 14.35 45.72
C SER A 461 -61.33 14.51 45.03
N PHE A 462 -60.79 15.73 44.96
CA PHE A 462 -59.48 15.98 44.36
C PHE A 462 -58.33 15.40 45.21
N MET A 463 -58.37 15.58 46.53
CA MET A 463 -57.33 15.07 47.43
C MET A 463 -57.19 13.54 47.40
N LYS A 464 -58.25 12.79 47.02
CA LYS A 464 -58.17 11.32 46.81
C LYS A 464 -57.34 10.91 45.59
N LEU A 465 -57.03 11.84 44.70
CA LEU A 465 -56.17 11.63 43.54
C LEU A 465 -54.69 11.80 43.88
N ILE A 466 -54.36 12.29 45.09
CA ILE A 466 -53.01 12.59 45.54
C ILE A 466 -52.63 11.59 46.63
N LEU A 467 -51.35 11.24 46.69
CA LEU A 467 -50.80 10.43 47.77
C LEU A 467 -50.70 11.25 49.07
N TYR A 468 -51.29 10.75 50.16
CA TYR A 468 -51.65 11.52 51.38
C TYR A 468 -50.51 12.27 52.08
N ASP A 469 -49.29 11.73 52.06
CA ASP A 469 -48.12 12.32 52.74
C ASP A 469 -47.04 12.79 51.77
N GLN A 470 -47.35 12.90 50.47
CA GLN A 470 -46.47 13.60 49.54
C GLN A 470 -46.46 15.11 49.84
N PRO A 471 -45.35 15.82 49.58
CA PRO A 471 -45.27 17.27 49.74
C PRO A 471 -46.42 18.03 49.07
N MET A 472 -46.78 17.61 47.84
CA MET A 472 -47.92 18.15 47.09
C MET A 472 -49.24 18.17 47.88
N TYR A 473 -49.50 17.15 48.71
CA TYR A 473 -50.73 17.06 49.49
C TYR A 473 -50.86 18.20 50.50
N ALA A 474 -49.74 18.65 51.07
CA ALA A 474 -49.72 19.73 52.06
C ALA A 474 -49.71 21.13 51.44
N GLU A 475 -49.32 21.26 50.17
CA GLU A 475 -49.14 22.55 49.49
C GLU A 475 -50.41 23.10 48.84
N LEU A 476 -51.42 22.25 48.60
CA LEU A 476 -52.64 22.65 47.92
C LEU A 476 -53.57 23.47 48.82
N ASP A 477 -53.83 24.71 48.43
CA ASP A 477 -54.87 25.54 49.02
C ASP A 477 -56.26 24.94 48.72
N PRO A 478 -57.15 24.76 49.72
CA PRO A 478 -58.51 24.27 49.50
C PRO A 478 -59.39 25.14 48.59
N ASN A 479 -59.02 26.40 48.26
CA ASN A 479 -59.80 27.22 47.32
C ASN A 479 -58.99 28.35 46.64
N PRO A 480 -58.06 28.03 45.72
CA PRO A 480 -57.11 29.01 45.17
C PRO A 480 -57.79 30.08 44.29
N PHE A 481 -58.94 29.80 43.68
CA PHE A 481 -59.71 30.79 42.92
C PHE A 481 -61.18 30.89 43.35
N TYR A 482 -61.39 31.20 44.64
CA TYR A 482 -62.73 31.37 45.20
C TYR A 482 -63.63 32.34 44.39
N PHE A 483 -63.04 33.30 43.66
CA PHE A 483 -63.74 34.27 42.82
C PHE A 483 -64.53 33.66 41.66
N TYR A 484 -64.18 32.45 41.22
CA TYR A 484 -64.86 31.77 40.12
C TYR A 484 -65.91 30.74 40.56
N THR A 485 -66.06 30.46 41.87
CA THR A 485 -66.99 29.46 42.46
C THR A 485 -68.48 29.63 42.10
N GLY A 486 -68.87 30.72 41.43
CA GLY A 486 -70.25 31.04 41.04
C GLY A 486 -70.54 30.98 39.54
N HIS A 487 -69.72 30.33 38.74
CA HIS A 487 -69.91 30.19 37.29
C HIS A 487 -70.95 29.10 36.93
N LYS A 488 -71.41 29.08 35.67
CA LYS A 488 -72.40 28.09 35.18
C LYS A 488 -71.92 27.23 34.02
N LYS A 489 -70.80 27.61 33.38
CA LYS A 489 -70.20 26.87 32.28
C LYS A 489 -68.69 26.90 32.41
N HIS A 490 -68.06 25.77 32.12
CA HIS A 490 -66.64 25.67 31.93
C HIS A 490 -66.35 24.75 30.74
N TRP A 491 -65.23 24.95 30.06
CA TRP A 491 -64.79 24.09 28.96
C TRP A 491 -63.28 24.24 28.73
N PHE A 492 -62.72 23.31 27.97
CA PHE A 492 -61.30 23.24 27.63
C PHE A 492 -61.11 23.46 26.14
N GLU A 493 -60.13 24.29 25.76
CA GLU A 493 -59.68 24.45 24.38
C GLU A 493 -58.16 24.34 24.29
N ASN A 494 -57.64 24.15 23.08
CA ASN A 494 -56.20 24.12 22.79
C ASN A 494 -55.41 23.13 23.66
N GLU A 495 -56.02 21.97 23.94
CA GLU A 495 -55.40 20.90 24.70
C GLU A 495 -54.22 20.30 23.95
N THR A 496 -53.07 20.33 24.61
CA THR A 496 -51.84 19.72 24.13
C THR A 496 -51.10 19.11 25.30
N TRP A 497 -50.28 18.12 25.01
CA TRP A 497 -49.31 17.58 25.94
C TRP A 497 -47.93 17.66 25.29
N GLN A 498 -46.89 17.74 26.11
CA GLN A 498 -45.50 17.74 25.66
C GLN A 498 -44.59 17.14 26.73
N ASP A 499 -43.35 16.83 26.34
CA ASP A 499 -42.29 16.36 27.24
C ASP A 499 -42.78 15.23 28.18
N LEU A 500 -43.44 14.23 27.58
CA LEU A 500 -43.77 12.97 28.24
C LEU A 500 -42.47 12.28 28.63
N ARG A 501 -42.31 11.95 29.92
CA ARG A 501 -41.16 11.20 30.43
C ARG A 501 -41.63 9.94 31.13
N VAL A 502 -41.15 8.78 30.70
CA VAL A 502 -41.50 7.49 31.31
C VAL A 502 -40.28 6.93 32.04
N TYR A 503 -40.35 6.90 33.38
CA TYR A 503 -39.24 6.49 34.24
C TYR A 503 -39.26 4.99 34.54
N SER A 504 -40.46 4.43 34.68
CA SER A 504 -40.74 3.00 34.82
C SER A 504 -42.18 2.72 34.38
N ASP A 505 -42.58 1.45 34.39
CA ASP A 505 -43.97 1.01 34.22
C ASP A 505 -44.93 1.58 35.29
N LYS A 506 -44.38 2.06 36.42
CA LYS A 506 -45.13 2.59 37.57
C LYS A 506 -44.94 4.09 37.79
N CYS A 507 -44.15 4.78 36.98
CA CYS A 507 -43.86 6.19 37.20
C CYS A 507 -43.58 6.92 35.89
N PHE A 508 -44.30 8.01 35.65
CA PHE A 508 -44.11 8.89 34.52
C PHE A 508 -44.39 10.35 34.90
N SER A 509 -43.99 11.29 34.05
CA SER A 509 -44.44 12.67 34.12
C SER A 509 -44.81 13.18 32.75
N CYS A 510 -45.68 14.17 32.69
CA CYS A 510 -46.09 14.78 31.44
C CYS A 510 -46.52 16.22 31.69
N GLU A 511 -46.12 17.11 30.80
CA GLU A 511 -46.55 18.50 30.77
C GLU A 511 -47.79 18.63 29.91
N VAL A 512 -48.84 19.21 30.47
CA VAL A 512 -50.14 19.36 29.81
C VAL A 512 -50.48 20.85 29.77
N LYS A 513 -50.84 21.34 28.59
CA LYS A 513 -51.26 22.71 28.36
C LYS A 513 -52.67 22.75 27.80
N PHE A 514 -53.49 23.64 28.33
CA PHE A 514 -54.79 23.98 27.73
C PHE A 514 -55.27 25.35 28.20
N ASP A 515 -56.17 25.92 27.41
CA ASP A 515 -56.93 27.10 27.81
C ASP A 515 -58.19 26.65 28.56
N TYR A 516 -58.27 26.99 29.84
CA TYR A 516 -59.43 26.68 30.67
C TYR A 516 -60.38 27.87 30.73
N TYR A 517 -61.57 27.70 30.17
CA TYR A 517 -62.56 28.76 30.08
C TYR A 517 -63.62 28.63 31.18
N ILE A 518 -63.91 29.76 31.82
CA ILE A 518 -64.96 29.93 32.83
C ILE A 518 -65.97 30.93 32.28
N GLY A 519 -67.23 30.52 32.22
CA GLY A 519 -68.30 31.31 31.65
C GLY A 519 -69.52 31.47 32.56
N GLN A 520 -70.24 32.57 32.36
CA GLN A 520 -71.56 32.83 32.94
C GLN A 520 -71.56 32.85 34.48
N ILE A 521 -70.84 33.79 35.08
CA ILE A 521 -70.87 33.99 36.55
C ILE A 521 -72.22 34.56 37.01
N LYS A 522 -72.59 34.33 38.27
CA LYS A 522 -73.88 34.77 38.85
C LYS A 522 -74.23 36.24 38.58
N THR A 523 -73.25 37.12 38.54
CA THR A 523 -73.41 38.57 38.38
C THR A 523 -73.37 39.05 36.92
N ASP A 524 -72.87 38.24 35.99
CA ASP A 524 -72.68 38.62 34.59
C ASP A 524 -72.79 37.39 33.68
N LYS A 525 -73.84 37.36 32.85
CA LYS A 525 -74.15 36.25 31.94
C LYS A 525 -73.26 36.20 30.71
N ASP A 526 -72.61 37.31 30.36
CA ASP A 526 -71.72 37.41 29.21
C ASP A 526 -70.24 37.29 29.62
N PHE A 527 -69.98 37.13 30.92
CA PHE A 527 -68.64 36.91 31.44
C PHE A 527 -68.02 35.64 30.86
N VAL A 528 -66.83 35.79 30.30
CA VAL A 528 -65.93 34.72 29.88
C VAL A 528 -64.54 35.06 30.35
N LYS A 529 -63.91 34.14 31.08
CA LYS A 529 -62.53 34.25 31.54
C LYS A 529 -61.76 33.02 31.10
N MET A 530 -60.64 33.24 30.41
CA MET A 530 -59.67 32.20 30.12
C MET A 530 -58.59 32.20 31.22
N LEU A 531 -58.25 31.00 31.70
CA LEU A 531 -57.13 30.69 32.57
C LEU A 531 -56.19 29.76 31.80
N PRO A 532 -54.99 30.23 31.41
CA PRO A 532 -54.03 29.35 30.77
C PRO A 532 -53.47 28.41 31.85
N LEU A 533 -53.49 27.11 31.57
CA LEU A 533 -52.88 26.10 32.44
C LEU A 533 -51.75 25.41 31.70
N ASP A 534 -50.61 25.37 32.36
CA ASP A 534 -49.37 24.76 31.90
C ASP A 534 -48.71 24.09 33.10
N ILE A 535 -48.90 22.77 33.22
CA ILE A 535 -48.55 22.01 34.42
C ILE A 535 -47.90 20.69 34.04
N ARG A 536 -46.79 20.38 34.70
CA ARG A 536 -46.23 19.04 34.77
C ARG A 536 -46.72 18.32 36.02
N PHE A 537 -47.22 17.11 35.85
CA PHE A 537 -47.47 16.19 36.96
C PHE A 537 -46.52 15.01 36.91
N TRP A 538 -46.00 14.61 38.07
CA TRP A 538 -45.42 13.28 38.28
C TRP A 538 -46.49 12.36 38.83
N ILE A 539 -46.70 11.25 38.14
CA ILE A 539 -47.81 10.32 38.37
C ILE A 539 -47.22 8.94 38.66
N VAL A 540 -47.69 8.33 39.75
CA VAL A 540 -47.18 7.05 40.26
C VAL A 540 -48.31 6.04 40.39
N GLU A 541 -48.04 4.80 39.99
CA GLU A 541 -48.91 3.67 40.23
C GLU A 541 -48.66 3.09 41.62
N TYR A 542 -49.70 3.05 42.44
CA TYR A 542 -49.66 2.47 43.77
C TYR A 542 -50.89 1.59 44.00
N ASN A 543 -50.68 0.32 44.33
CA ASN A 543 -51.75 -0.67 44.54
C ASN A 543 -52.77 -0.76 43.38
N GLY A 544 -52.31 -0.76 42.13
CA GLY A 544 -53.18 -0.92 40.95
C GLY A 544 -53.91 0.36 40.52
N LYS A 545 -53.58 1.51 41.09
CA LYS A 545 -54.20 2.81 40.79
C LYS A 545 -53.14 3.89 40.62
N TRP A 546 -53.40 4.83 39.72
CA TRP A 546 -52.53 5.97 39.46
C TRP A 546 -52.90 7.15 40.34
N TYR A 547 -51.89 7.84 40.86
CA TYR A 547 -52.01 8.99 41.75
C TYR A 547 -51.05 10.11 41.34
N LEU A 548 -51.42 11.34 41.63
CA LEU A 548 -50.54 12.50 41.60
C LEU A 548 -49.55 12.39 42.77
N ALA A 549 -48.26 12.43 42.46
CA ALA A 549 -47.19 12.34 43.43
C ALA A 549 -46.46 13.67 43.62
N ASP A 550 -46.28 14.42 42.53
CA ASP A 550 -45.67 15.75 42.55
C ASP A 550 -46.17 16.59 41.37
N TRP A 551 -45.91 17.90 41.40
CA TRP A 551 -46.38 18.85 40.40
C TRP A 551 -45.44 20.03 40.22
N GLN A 552 -45.48 20.65 39.05
CA GLN A 552 -44.76 21.88 38.75
C GLN A 552 -45.55 22.73 37.76
N LEU A 553 -45.75 24.01 38.11
CA LEU A 553 -46.21 25.03 37.15
C LEU A 553 -45.03 25.41 36.24
N MET A 554 -45.28 25.47 34.93
CA MET A 554 -44.25 25.72 33.91
C MET A 554 -44.12 27.18 33.51
#